data_AF-A0A9W4CRN4-F1
#
_entry.id   AF-A0A9W4CRN4-F1
#
_cell.length_a   1.000
_cell.length_b   1.000
_cell.length_c   1.000
_cell.angle_alpha   90.00
_cell.angle_beta   90.00
_cell.angle_gamma   90.00
#
_symmetry.space_group_name_H-M   'P 1'
#
loop_
_entity.id
_entity.type
_entity.pdbx_description
1 polymer ?
#
loop_
_entity_poly.entity_id
_entity_poly.type
_entity_poly.pdbx_seq_one_letter_code
_entity_poly.pdbx_strand_id
1 'polypeptide(L)' 'MNITFKQDLINTFDNLTSEERDQLIEFLQKRRLELQEQEILKSVKLTREAKKNGTAFCGTAEEAIANLLAD' A
#
# COMPACT_ATOMS: atom_id res chain seq x y z
N MET A 1 3.12 -10.84 -15.49
CA MET A 1 4.51 -10.66 -15.01
C MET A 1 5.28 -11.94 -15.35
N ASN A 2 6.33 -11.85 -16.17
CA ASN A 2 7.05 -13.03 -16.69
C ASN A 2 7.93 -13.66 -15.58
N ILE A 3 8.09 -14.98 -15.58
CA ILE A 3 8.94 -15.73 -14.64
C ILE A 3 10.40 -15.30 -14.78
N THR A 4 10.86 -15.03 -16.01
CA THR A 4 12.23 -14.55 -16.30
C THR A 4 12.55 -13.26 -15.53
N PHE A 5 11.63 -12.30 -15.51
CA PHE A 5 11.81 -11.04 -14.78
C PHE A 5 11.98 -11.25 -13.27
N LYS A 6 11.27 -12.23 -12.68
CA LYS A 6 11.41 -12.55 -11.26
C LYS A 6 12.77 -13.19 -10.96
N GLN A 7 13.25 -14.05 -11.84
CA GLN A 7 14.56 -14.68 -11.71
C GLN A 7 15.69 -13.65 -11.83
N ASP A 8 15.59 -12.72 -12.79
CA ASP A 8 16.56 -11.66 -12.99
C ASP A 8 16.66 -10.74 -11.76
N LEU A 9 15.53 -10.43 -11.12
CA LEU A 9 15.49 -9.67 -9.87
C LEU A 9 16.20 -10.38 -8.73
N ILE A 10 15.95 -11.69 -8.56
CA ILE A 10 16.60 -12.51 -7.53
C ILE A 10 18.11 -12.58 -7.77
N ASN A 11 18.53 -12.85 -9.01
CA ASN A 11 19.94 -12.90 -9.38
C ASN A 11 20.63 -11.55 -9.14
N THR A 12 19.95 -10.44 -9.43
CA THR A 12 20.48 -9.10 -9.16
C THR A 12 20.65 -8.87 -7.66
N PHE A 13 19.66 -9.27 -6.85
CA PHE A 13 19.72 -9.18 -5.40
C PHE A 13 20.83 -10.05 -4.80
N ASP A 14 20.99 -11.27 -5.28
CA ASP A 14 22.01 -12.22 -4.80
C ASP A 14 23.44 -11.77 -5.12
N ASN A 15 23.61 -10.96 -6.17
CA ASN A 15 24.92 -10.38 -6.53
C ASN A 15 25.27 -9.11 -5.73
N LEU A 16 24.33 -8.54 -4.97
CA LEU A 16 24.61 -7.39 -4.10
C LEU A 16 25.48 -7.81 -2.92
N THR A 17 26.35 -6.91 -2.48
CA THR A 17 27.04 -7.00 -1.20
C THR A 17 26.05 -6.88 -0.03
N SER A 18 26.44 -7.30 1.18
CA SER A 18 25.57 -7.16 2.36
C SER A 18 25.13 -5.71 2.60
N GLU A 19 26.04 -4.75 2.40
CA GLU A 19 25.73 -3.32 2.58
C GLU A 19 24.71 -2.82 1.54
N GLU A 20 24.87 -3.18 0.27
CA GLU A 20 23.91 -2.81 -0.78
C GLU A 20 22.53 -3.47 -0.56
N ARG A 21 22.50 -4.70 -0.03
CA ARG A 21 21.24 -5.37 0.34
C ARG A 21 20.54 -4.64 1.48
N ASP A 22 21.28 -4.24 2.51
CA ASP A 22 20.73 -3.52 3.66
C ASP A 22 20.15 -2.16 3.22
N GLN A 23 20.88 -1.42 2.38
CA GLN A 23 20.40 -0.16 1.79
C GLN A 23 19.16 -0.35 0.92
N LEU A 24 19.12 -1.41 0.11
CA LEU A 24 17.95 -1.73 -0.73
C LEU A 24 16.73 -2.08 0.13
N ILE A 25 16.92 -2.85 1.22
CA ILE A 25 15.85 -3.19 2.16
C ILE A 25 15.30 -1.91 2.81
N GLU A 26 16.17 -1.02 3.29
CA GLU A 26 15.76 0.26 3.88
C GLU A 26 14.97 1.11 2.88
N PHE A 27 15.46 1.21 1.64
CA PHE A 27 14.76 1.92 0.58
C PHE A 27 13.37 1.34 0.30
N LEU A 28 13.24 0.01 0.22
CA LEU A 28 11.96 -0.66 -0.01
C LEU A 28 10.99 -0.43 1.16
N GLN A 29 11.48 -0.45 2.39
CA GLN A 29 10.67 -0.16 3.58
C GLN A 29 10.14 1.28 3.54
N LYS A 30 10.99 2.25 3.24
CA LYS A 30 10.58 3.65 3.11
C LYS A 30 9.54 3.82 2.02
N ARG A 31 9.76 3.23 0.84
CA ARG A 31 8.82 3.30 -0.28
C ARG A 31 7.46 2.68 0.07
N ARG A 32 7.43 1.61 0.85
CA ARG A 32 6.18 1.01 1.35
C ARG A 32 5.41 1.99 2.24
N LEU A 33 6.09 2.69 3.15
CA LEU A 33 5.45 3.69 4.00
C LEU A 33 4.87 4.84 3.17
N GLU A 34 5.62 5.33 2.18
CA GLU A 34 5.15 6.39 1.27
C GLU A 34 3.87 5.97 0.51
N LEU A 35 3.81 4.72 0.02
CA LEU A 35 2.62 4.19 -0.64
C LEU A 35 1.42 4.07 0.32
N GLN A 36 1.66 3.63 1.56
CA GLN A 36 0.62 3.58 2.58
C GLN A 36 0.07 4.97 2.91
N GLU A 37 0.94 5.97 3.02
CA GLU A 37 0.54 7.36 3.26
C GLU A 37 -0.29 7.91 2.08
N GLN A 38 0.10 7.63 0.84
CA GLN A 38 -0.66 8.01 -0.35
C GLN A 38 -2.06 7.39 -0.37
N GLU A 39 -2.19 6.11 -0.05
CA GLU A 39 -3.51 5.45 0.03
C GLU A 39 -4.36 6.05 1.15
N ILE A 40 -3.78 6.33 2.33
CA ILE A 40 -4.50 7.02 3.42
C ILE A 40 -4.99 8.40 2.96
N LEU A 41 -4.13 9.20 2.32
CA LEU A 41 -4.51 10.53 1.83
C LEU A 41 -5.64 10.46 0.80
N LYS A 42 -5.58 9.47 -0.10
CA LYS A 42 -6.64 9.21 -1.08
C LYS A 42 -7.95 8.81 -0.40
N SER A 43 -7.92 7.89 0.56
CA SER A 43 -9.08 7.50 1.35
C SER A 43 -9.68 8.68 2.11
N VAL A 44 -8.85 9.52 2.75
CA VAL A 44 -9.31 10.73 3.44
C VAL A 44 -10.01 11.70 2.48
N LYS A 45 -9.46 11.89 1.29
CA LYS A 45 -10.07 12.75 0.27
C LYS A 45 -11.45 12.21 -0.15
N LEU A 46 -11.54 10.93 -0.46
CA LEU A 46 -12.80 10.27 -0.84
C LEU A 46 -13.84 10.36 0.28
N THR A 47 -13.45 10.12 1.54
CA THR A 47 -14.35 10.24 2.69
C THR A 47 -14.86 11.67 2.87
N ARG A 48 -14.00 12.69 2.70
CA ARG A 48 -14.43 14.09 2.75
C ARG A 48 -15.41 14.44 1.63
N GLU A 49 -15.17 13.95 0.42
CA GLU A 49 -16.06 14.15 -0.73
C GLU A 49 -17.42 13.46 -0.51
N ALA A 50 -17.42 12.20 -0.05
CA ALA A 50 -18.64 11.47 0.28
C ALA A 50 -19.43 12.17 1.40
N LYS A 51 -18.74 12.69 2.42
CA LYS A 51 -19.38 13.48 3.49
C LYS A 51 -20.03 14.74 2.94
N LYS A 52 -19.34 15.47 2.05
CA LYS A 52 -19.87 16.68 1.40
C LYS A 52 -21.10 16.37 0.55
N ASN A 53 -21.09 15.24 -0.15
CA ASN A 53 -22.17 14.83 -1.04
C ASN A 53 -23.32 14.11 -0.33
N GLY A 54 -23.24 13.93 1.00
CA GLY A 54 -24.24 13.21 1.78
C GLY A 54 -24.28 11.69 1.51
N THR A 55 -23.25 11.15 0.87
CA THR A 55 -23.14 9.73 0.51
C THR A 55 -22.14 8.96 1.39
N ALA A 56 -21.58 9.60 2.40
CA ALA A 56 -20.73 8.92 3.38
C ALA A 56 -21.55 7.92 4.20
N PHE A 57 -20.96 6.74 4.43
CA PHE A 57 -21.50 5.80 5.41
C PHE A 57 -21.49 6.44 6.80
N CYS A 58 -22.62 6.36 7.50
CA CYS A 58 -22.80 6.89 8.85
C CYS A 58 -23.19 5.71 9.76
N GLY A 59 -22.29 5.30 10.65
CA GLY A 59 -22.46 4.16 11.54
C GLY A 59 -21.21 3.96 12.39
N THR A 60 -21.14 2.85 13.14
CA THR A 60 -19.92 2.50 13.89
C THR A 60 -18.82 1.97 12.97
N ALA A 61 -17.61 1.85 13.51
CA ALA A 61 -16.50 1.25 12.78
C ALA A 61 -16.78 -0.22 12.43
N GLU A 62 -17.42 -0.97 13.34
CA GLU A 62 -17.80 -2.37 13.10
C GLU A 62 -18.82 -2.50 11.95
N GLU A 63 -19.82 -1.61 11.89
CA GLU A 63 -20.82 -1.61 10.81
C GLU A 63 -20.19 -1.23 9.46
N ALA A 64 -19.25 -0.27 9.47
CA ALA A 64 -18.50 0.10 8.27
C ALA A 64 -17.62 -1.04 7.75
N ILE A 65 -16.94 -1.77 8.65
CA ILE A 65 -16.13 -2.95 8.30
C ILE A 65 -17.02 -4.07 7.76
N ALA A 66 -18.15 -4.35 8.41
CA ALA A 66 -19.10 -5.35 7.93
C ALA A 66 -19.63 -5.00 6.54
N ASN A 67 -19.93 -3.73 6.27
CA ASN A 67 -20.35 -3.25 4.95
C ASN A 67 -19.25 -3.37 3.88
N LEU A 68 -17.97 -3.19 4.24
CA LEU A 68 -16.83 -3.38 3.33
C LEU A 68 -16.51 -4.85 3.04
N LEU A 69 -16.83 -5.76 3.97
CA LEU A 69 -16.58 -7.20 3.87
C LEU A 69 -17.79 -7.99 3.34
N ALA A 70 -18.94 -7.33 3.16
CA ALA A 70 -20.17 -7.94 2.65
C ALA A 70 -20.16 -8.17 1.12
N ASP A 71 -19.07 -7.78 0.44
CA ASP A 71 -18.84 -7.93 -1.00
C ASP A 71 -17.86 -9.08 -1.31
#